data_AF-A0A661I823-F1
#
_entry.id   AF-A0A661I823-F1
#
_cell.length_a   1.000
_cell.length_b   1.000
_cell.length_c   1.000
_cell.angle_alpha   90.00
_cell.angle_beta   90.00
_cell.angle_gamma   90.00
#
_symmetry.space_group_name_H-M   'P 1'
#
loop_
_entity.id
_entity.type
_entity.pdbx_description
1 polymer ?
#
loop_
_entity_poly.entity_id
_entity_poly.type
_entity_poly.pdbx_seq_one_letter_code
_entity_poly.pdbx_strand_id
1 'polypeptide(L)'
;MLFNLNEIVMIGAVEAVLIFVVIFRYFKLKSQKQSSEMHTLESEIQHISQELSDVESLEHTDEIDITKTSFIGEQIRKVEALEAELLKQHKRVEDTKLIAQKANMAKHNFLSNIKYEIYTPLNAIVTNTESLGKALKDKAHLNFAKNIYNSSRKLSQMFEKIITLSELELNTFDTLESAVDIRELLESKMHKYRALVNKKSLDFTLSIDEDIPSRVMLDENIVEEIADNLIHNAIKFTSSGYVKIRVLSNGLDKAKNAINFS
;
A
#
# COMPACT_ATOMS: atom_id res chain seq x y z
N MET A 1 34.19 3.38 20.73
CA MET A 1 33.54 4.49 20.02
C MET A 1 32.09 4.09 19.81
N LEU A 2 31.23 4.42 20.78
CA LEU A 2 29.82 4.02 20.79
C LEU A 2 29.02 5.13 20.13
N PHE A 3 28.56 4.91 18.89
CA PHE A 3 27.62 5.82 18.23
C PHE A 3 26.34 5.90 19.07
N ASN A 4 25.89 7.12 19.33
CA ASN A 4 24.76 7.39 20.20
C ASN A 4 23.47 6.86 19.55
N LEU A 5 22.51 6.37 20.33
CA LEU A 5 21.27 5.76 19.80
C LEU A 5 20.50 6.72 18.87
N ASN A 6 20.60 8.03 19.10
CA ASN A 6 20.05 9.08 18.26
C ASN A 6 20.76 9.21 16.90
N GLU A 7 22.06 8.91 16.81
CA GLU A 7 22.80 8.89 15.55
C GLU A 7 22.38 7.69 14.69
N ILE A 8 22.16 6.52 15.30
CA ILE A 8 21.73 5.31 14.57
C ILE A 8 20.30 5.48 14.03
N VAL A 9 19.39 6.05 14.82
CA VAL A 9 18.02 6.35 14.36
C VAL A 9 18.00 7.43 13.29
N MET A 10 18.84 8.48 13.42
CA MET A 10 19.00 9.50 12.38
C MET A 10 19.58 8.92 11.09
N ILE A 11 20.59 8.05 11.17
CA ILE A 11 21.17 7.40 9.99
C ILE A 11 20.13 6.53 9.29
N GLY A 12 19.37 5.72 10.04
CA GLY A 12 18.31 4.88 9.46
C GLY A 12 17.17 5.70 8.84
N ALA A 13 16.80 6.83 9.44
CA ALA A 13 15.81 7.74 8.87
C ALA A 13 16.33 8.42 7.59
N VAL A 14 17.60 8.83 7.57
CA VAL A 14 18.26 9.42 6.39
C VAL A 14 18.37 8.39 5.26
N GLU A 15 18.70 7.13 5.55
CA GLU A 15 18.74 6.05 4.56
C GLU A 15 17.36 5.75 3.98
N ALA A 16 16.32 5.67 4.81
CA ALA A 16 14.95 5.45 4.36
C ALA A 16 14.45 6.60 3.47
N VAL A 17 14.76 7.85 3.83
CA VAL A 17 14.44 9.03 3.01
C VAL A 17 15.23 9.02 1.70
N LEU A 18 16.51 8.66 1.71
CA LEU A 18 17.31 8.55 0.48
C LEU A 18 16.77 7.46 -0.45
N ILE A 19 16.42 6.29 0.07
CA ILE A 19 15.82 5.21 -0.71
C ILE A 19 14.47 5.65 -1.28
N PHE A 20 13.62 6.30 -0.48
CA PHE A 20 12.35 6.83 -0.94
C PHE A 20 12.53 7.91 -2.01
N VAL A 21 13.47 8.85 -1.83
CA VAL A 21 13.78 9.89 -2.82
C VAL A 21 14.33 9.30 -4.11
N VAL A 22 15.16 8.25 -4.04
CA VAL A 22 15.70 7.56 -5.23
C VAL A 22 14.61 6.78 -5.96
N ILE A 23 13.76 6.03 -5.25
CA ILE A 23 12.64 5.30 -5.84
C ILE A 23 11.63 6.29 -6.42
N PHE A 24 11.29 7.35 -5.69
CA PHE A 24 10.39 8.40 -6.15
C PHE A 24 10.98 9.17 -7.34
N ARG A 25 12.27 9.51 -7.34
CA ARG A 25 12.95 10.08 -8.52
C ARG A 25 12.94 9.10 -9.68
N TYR A 26 13.19 7.82 -9.44
CA TYR A 26 13.19 6.80 -10.48
C TYR A 26 11.80 6.66 -11.11
N PHE A 27 10.74 6.56 -10.30
CA PHE A 27 9.36 6.53 -10.79
C PHE A 27 8.94 7.83 -11.46
N LYS A 28 9.32 8.99 -10.89
CA LYS A 28 9.05 10.31 -11.48
C LYS A 28 9.78 10.51 -12.80
N LEU A 29 11.05 10.11 -12.91
CA LEU A 29 11.83 10.16 -14.15
C LEU A 29 11.33 9.16 -15.17
N LYS A 30 10.90 7.95 -14.76
CA LYS A 30 10.30 6.96 -15.66
C LYS A 30 8.95 7.44 -16.21
N SER A 31 8.10 8.01 -15.35
CA SER A 31 6.80 8.60 -15.72
C SER A 31 6.98 9.88 -16.56
N GLN A 32 7.93 10.76 -16.20
CA GLN A 32 8.28 11.93 -17.00
C GLN A 32 8.91 11.56 -18.33
N LYS A 33 9.77 10.53 -18.40
CA LYS A 33 10.38 10.11 -19.66
C LYS A 33 9.32 9.58 -20.62
N GLN A 34 8.40 8.74 -20.13
CA GLN A 34 7.26 8.26 -20.94
C GLN A 34 6.30 9.39 -21.34
N SER A 35 6.00 10.33 -20.43
CA SER A 35 5.12 11.47 -20.71
C SER A 35 5.80 12.53 -21.59
N SER A 36 7.13 12.70 -21.47
CA SER A 36 7.89 13.62 -22.32
C SER A 36 8.07 13.04 -23.70
N GLU A 37 8.36 11.73 -23.84
CA GLU A 37 8.40 11.04 -25.12
C GLU A 37 7.03 11.13 -25.82
N MET A 38 5.93 10.90 -25.08
CA MET A 38 4.57 11.10 -25.57
C MET A 38 4.29 12.54 -25.99
N HIS A 39 4.61 13.53 -25.14
CA HIS A 39 4.38 14.94 -25.47
C HIS A 39 5.29 15.45 -26.60
N THR A 40 6.52 14.95 -26.73
CA THR A 40 7.37 15.26 -27.89
C THR A 40 6.78 14.68 -29.16
N LEU A 41 6.29 13.44 -29.13
CA LEU A 41 5.60 12.82 -30.26
C LEU A 41 4.29 13.54 -30.61
N GLU A 42 3.47 13.92 -29.63
CA GLU A 42 2.27 14.72 -29.82
C GLU A 42 2.60 16.10 -30.41
N SER A 43 3.65 16.76 -29.91
CA SER A 43 4.10 18.06 -30.43
C SER A 43 4.67 17.97 -31.84
N GLU A 44 5.38 16.89 -32.18
CA GLU A 44 5.86 16.63 -33.54
C GLU A 44 4.69 16.36 -34.49
N ILE A 45 3.68 15.59 -34.06
CA ILE A 45 2.45 15.36 -34.84
C ILE A 45 1.69 16.68 -35.05
N GLN A 46 1.56 17.52 -34.03
CA GLN A 46 0.92 18.83 -34.14
C GLN A 46 1.70 19.79 -35.03
N HIS A 47 3.02 19.84 -34.91
CA HIS A 47 3.87 20.71 -35.73
C HIS A 47 3.83 20.29 -37.21
N ILE A 48 3.87 18.99 -37.48
CA ILE A 48 3.77 18.46 -38.85
C ILE A 48 2.37 18.72 -39.44
N SER A 49 1.30 18.60 -38.63
CA SER A 49 -0.06 18.99 -39.05
C SER A 49 -0.17 20.48 -39.36
N GLN A 50 0.44 21.34 -38.54
CA GLN A 50 0.44 22.78 -38.74
C GLN A 50 1.22 23.17 -40.01
N GLU A 51 2.42 22.59 -40.23
CA GLU A 51 3.20 22.78 -41.46
C GLU A 51 2.45 22.28 -42.71
N LEU A 52 1.70 21.16 -42.62
CA LEU A 52 0.84 20.69 -43.70
C LEU A 52 -0.22 21.74 -44.06
N SER A 53 -0.87 22.32 -43.04
CA SER A 53 -1.89 23.36 -43.21
C SER A 53 -1.32 24.66 -43.80
N ASP A 54 -0.10 25.03 -43.43
CA ASP A 54 0.56 26.25 -43.92
C ASP A 54 1.02 26.11 -45.38
N VAL A 55 1.46 24.91 -45.79
CA VAL A 55 1.89 24.62 -47.17
C VAL A 55 0.71 24.57 -48.15
N GLU A 56 -0.48 24.16 -47.68
CA GLU A 56 -1.73 24.11 -48.47
C GLU A 56 -2.24 25.52 -48.83
N SER A 57 -1.82 26.57 -48.11
CA SER A 57 -2.24 27.97 -48.34
C SER A 57 -1.40 28.76 -49.37
N LEU A 58 -0.28 28.21 -49.83
CA LEU A 58 0.64 28.87 -50.78
C LEU A 58 0.42 28.34 -52.21
N GLU A 59 -0.53 28.94 -52.92
CA GLU A 59 -0.84 28.64 -54.31
C GLU A 59 0.05 29.39 -55.33
N HIS A 60 0.36 28.69 -56.43
CA HIS A 60 0.90 29.12 -57.75
C HIS A 60 2.42 29.34 -57.93
N THR A 61 3.13 28.29 -58.36
CA THR A 61 4.16 28.32 -59.44
C THR A 61 4.51 26.87 -59.86
N ASP A 62 4.39 26.56 -61.16
CA ASP A 62 4.26 25.21 -61.74
C ASP A 62 5.46 24.25 -61.61
N GLU A 63 6.62 24.70 -61.12
CA GLU A 63 7.81 23.85 -60.89
C GLU A 63 7.89 23.28 -59.47
N ILE A 64 7.07 23.78 -58.55
CA ILE A 64 7.09 23.46 -57.11
C ILE A 64 6.10 22.34 -56.74
N ASP A 65 5.17 22.01 -57.64
CA ASP A 65 4.01 21.16 -57.37
C ASP A 65 4.38 19.66 -57.19
N ILE A 66 5.34 19.16 -57.98
CA ILE A 66 5.79 17.75 -57.89
C ILE A 66 6.59 17.52 -56.59
N THR A 67 7.43 18.49 -56.21
CA THR A 67 8.28 18.40 -55.01
C THR A 67 7.46 18.59 -53.73
N LYS A 68 6.49 19.51 -53.70
CA LYS A 68 5.54 19.66 -52.59
C LYS A 68 4.64 18.43 -52.43
N THR A 69 4.09 17.90 -53.52
CA THR A 69 3.26 16.69 -53.48
C THR A 69 4.06 15.47 -53.00
N SER A 70 5.34 15.36 -53.38
CA SER A 70 6.25 14.32 -52.88
C SER A 70 6.57 14.49 -51.39
N PHE A 71 6.82 15.73 -50.92
CA PHE A 71 7.12 16.02 -49.52
C PHE A 71 5.92 15.78 -48.60
N ILE A 72 4.72 16.23 -49.00
CA ILE A 72 3.47 15.96 -48.27
C ILE A 72 3.20 14.45 -48.23
N GLY A 73 3.41 13.74 -49.34
CA GLY A 73 3.26 12.28 -49.38
C GLY A 73 4.29 11.53 -48.54
N GLU A 74 5.47 12.09 -48.28
CA GLU A 74 6.47 11.52 -47.36
C GLU A 74 6.09 11.78 -45.90
N GLN A 75 5.62 12.98 -45.58
CA GLN A 75 5.15 13.34 -44.23
C GLN A 75 3.91 12.55 -43.82
N ILE A 76 2.94 12.37 -44.72
CA ILE A 76 1.75 11.53 -44.49
C ILE A 76 2.19 10.09 -44.16
N ARG A 77 3.10 9.51 -44.96
CA ARG A 77 3.63 8.17 -44.70
C ARG A 77 4.35 8.06 -43.36
N LYS A 78 5.04 9.13 -42.94
CA LYS A 78 5.71 9.19 -41.63
C LYS A 78 4.70 9.25 -40.48
N VAL A 79 3.63 10.03 -40.61
CA VAL A 79 2.53 10.09 -39.63
C VAL A 79 1.82 8.75 -39.53
N GLU A 80 1.46 8.12 -40.66
CA GLU A 80 0.84 6.80 -40.69
C GLU A 80 1.72 5.73 -40.01
N ALA A 81 3.05 5.79 -40.23
CA ALA A 81 4.00 4.88 -39.60
C ALA A 81 4.09 5.10 -38.07
N LEU A 82 4.07 6.36 -37.62
CA LEU A 82 4.07 6.71 -36.20
C LEU A 82 2.77 6.29 -35.51
N GLU A 83 1.61 6.51 -36.15
CA GLU A 83 0.31 6.06 -35.64
C GLU A 83 0.25 4.54 -35.52
N ALA A 84 0.76 3.81 -36.51
CA ALA A 84 0.82 2.36 -36.46
C ALA A 84 1.71 1.84 -35.31
N GLU A 85 2.86 2.48 -35.08
CA GLU A 85 3.75 2.12 -33.96
C GLU A 85 3.11 2.46 -32.61
N LEU A 86 2.43 3.61 -32.50
CA LEU A 86 1.71 4.02 -31.29
C LEU A 86 0.59 3.03 -30.95
N LEU A 87 -0.21 2.62 -31.94
CA LEU A 87 -1.27 1.62 -31.76
C LEU A 87 -0.69 0.28 -31.28
N LYS A 88 0.44 -0.13 -31.85
CA LYS A 88 1.14 -1.36 -31.47
C LYS A 88 1.68 -1.29 -30.03
N GLN A 89 2.23 -0.15 -29.62
CA GLN A 89 2.69 0.06 -28.25
C GLN A 89 1.52 0.05 -27.26
N HIS A 90 0.41 0.74 -27.57
CA HIS A 90 -0.80 0.70 -26.76
C HIS A 90 -1.30 -0.72 -26.56
N LYS A 91 -1.44 -1.48 -27.65
CA LYS A 91 -1.87 -2.88 -27.58
C LYS A 91 -0.92 -3.73 -26.72
N ARG A 92 0.39 -3.55 -26.86
CA ARG A 92 1.39 -4.28 -26.06
C ARG A 92 1.27 -3.95 -24.56
N VAL A 93 1.00 -2.69 -24.23
CA VAL A 93 0.77 -2.25 -22.84
C VAL A 93 -0.52 -2.88 -22.29
N GLU A 94 -1.61 -2.87 -23.06
CA GLU A 94 -2.88 -3.49 -22.66
C GLU A 94 -2.75 -5.00 -22.46
N ASP A 95 -2.11 -5.72 -23.39
CA ASP A 95 -1.88 -7.16 -23.28
C ASP A 95 -1.06 -7.49 -22.03
N THR A 96 0.00 -6.70 -21.77
CA THR A 96 0.84 -6.87 -20.57
C THR A 96 0.05 -6.61 -19.29
N LYS A 97 -0.80 -5.58 -19.28
CA LYS A 97 -1.68 -5.26 -18.15
C LYS A 97 -2.68 -6.38 -17.89
N LEU A 98 -3.29 -6.94 -18.94
CA LEU A 98 -4.23 -8.06 -18.82
C LEU A 98 -3.56 -9.31 -18.26
N ILE A 99 -2.35 -9.63 -18.73
CA ILE A 99 -1.56 -10.76 -18.20
C ILE A 99 -1.25 -10.54 -16.71
N ALA A 100 -0.81 -9.34 -16.34
CA ALA A 100 -0.53 -8.99 -14.93
C ALA A 100 -1.78 -9.09 -14.05
N GLN A 101 -2.93 -8.61 -14.53
CA GLN A 101 -4.20 -8.71 -13.82
C GLN A 101 -4.64 -10.17 -13.62
N LYS A 102 -4.55 -11.00 -14.66
CA LYS A 102 -4.85 -12.44 -14.56
C LYS A 102 -3.93 -13.14 -13.58
N ALA A 103 -2.64 -12.82 -13.59
CA ALA A 103 -1.67 -13.37 -12.64
C ALA A 103 -2.00 -12.98 -11.20
N ASN A 104 -2.35 -11.72 -10.95
CA ASN A 104 -2.75 -11.26 -9.61
C ASN A 104 -4.04 -11.93 -9.12
N MET A 105 -5.05 -12.05 -9.99
CA MET A 105 -6.29 -12.78 -9.65
C MET A 105 -6.04 -14.26 -9.35
N ALA A 106 -5.18 -14.93 -10.12
CA ALA A 106 -4.80 -16.32 -9.87
C ALA A 106 -4.05 -16.47 -8.53
N LYS A 107 -3.13 -15.54 -8.21
CA LYS A 107 -2.44 -15.47 -6.92
C LYS A 107 -3.42 -15.36 -5.77
N HIS A 108 -4.40 -14.46 -5.89
CA HIS A 108 -5.42 -14.26 -4.87
C HIS A 108 -6.28 -15.49 -4.66
N ASN A 109 -6.84 -16.06 -5.72
CA ASN A 109 -7.68 -17.26 -5.60
C ASN A 109 -6.92 -18.43 -4.97
N PHE A 110 -5.63 -18.59 -5.32
CA PHE A 110 -4.76 -19.58 -4.68
C PHE A 110 -4.60 -19.32 -3.17
N LEU A 111 -4.31 -18.08 -2.78
CA LEU A 111 -4.15 -17.70 -1.39
C LEU A 111 -5.45 -17.85 -0.58
N SER A 112 -6.59 -17.41 -1.11
CA SER A 112 -7.90 -17.55 -0.46
C SER A 112 -8.30 -19.01 -0.27
N ASN A 113 -8.02 -19.89 -1.23
CA ASN A 113 -8.29 -21.33 -1.08
C ASN A 113 -7.42 -21.95 0.01
N ILE A 114 -6.12 -21.64 -0.01
CA ILE A 114 -5.17 -22.12 1.00
C ILE A 114 -5.52 -21.60 2.39
N LYS A 115 -6.10 -20.39 2.52
CA LYS A 115 -6.57 -19.85 3.80
C LYS A 115 -7.43 -20.88 4.52
N TYR A 116 -8.51 -21.35 3.91
CA TYR A 116 -9.43 -22.29 4.57
C TYR A 116 -8.78 -23.65 4.88
N GLU A 117 -7.92 -24.13 3.98
CA GLU A 117 -7.18 -25.39 4.16
C GLU A 117 -6.13 -25.32 5.28
N ILE A 118 -5.55 -24.15 5.56
CA ILE A 118 -4.61 -23.93 6.66
C ILE A 118 -5.33 -23.57 7.96
N TYR A 119 -6.39 -22.77 7.89
CA TYR A 119 -7.14 -22.32 9.06
C TYR A 119 -7.73 -23.51 9.85
N THR A 120 -8.29 -24.48 9.15
CA THR A 120 -8.95 -25.63 9.75
C THR A 120 -8.01 -26.48 10.63
N PRO A 121 -6.87 -26.99 10.13
CA PRO A 121 -5.93 -27.76 10.94
C PRO A 121 -5.26 -26.90 12.02
N LEU A 122 -5.01 -25.63 11.75
CA LEU A 122 -4.38 -24.75 12.72
C LEU A 122 -5.32 -24.44 13.90
N ASN A 123 -6.60 -24.17 13.64
CA ASN A 123 -7.62 -24.02 14.68
C ASN A 123 -7.80 -25.32 15.48
N ALA A 124 -7.71 -26.49 14.84
CA ALA A 124 -7.71 -27.76 15.56
C ALA A 124 -6.52 -27.86 16.53
N ILE A 125 -5.31 -27.46 16.12
CA ILE A 125 -4.14 -27.43 17.01
C ILE A 125 -4.35 -26.44 18.16
N VAL A 126 -4.87 -25.25 17.91
CA VAL A 126 -5.18 -24.24 18.95
C VAL A 126 -6.19 -24.78 19.95
N THR A 127 -7.33 -25.30 19.49
CA THR A 127 -8.39 -25.84 20.36
C THR A 127 -7.92 -27.07 21.14
N ASN A 128 -7.17 -27.96 20.51
CA ASN A 128 -6.63 -29.16 21.16
C ASN A 128 -5.58 -28.81 22.21
N THR A 129 -4.68 -27.87 21.92
CA THR A 129 -3.65 -27.44 22.87
C THR A 129 -4.23 -26.64 24.04
N GLU A 130 -5.28 -25.85 23.80
CA GLU A 130 -6.03 -25.18 24.87
C GLU A 130 -6.73 -26.20 25.78
N SER A 131 -7.39 -27.20 25.19
CA SER A 131 -8.07 -28.28 25.94
C SER A 131 -7.06 -29.13 26.72
N LEU A 132 -5.92 -29.44 26.12
CA LEU A 132 -4.83 -30.16 26.75
C LEU A 132 -4.26 -29.35 27.93
N GLY A 133 -4.09 -28.03 27.77
CA GLY A 133 -3.64 -27.14 28.85
C GLY A 133 -4.58 -27.13 30.06
N LYS A 134 -5.89 -27.34 29.86
CA LYS A 134 -6.89 -27.45 30.94
C LYS A 134 -6.85 -28.80 31.66
N ALA A 135 -6.44 -29.87 30.98
CA ALA A 135 -6.39 -31.22 31.53
C ALA A 135 -5.06 -31.60 32.21
N LEU A 136 -3.96 -30.96 31.80
CA LEU A 136 -2.62 -31.26 32.32
C LEU A 136 -2.41 -30.72 33.74
N LYS A 137 -1.86 -31.57 34.61
CA LYS A 137 -1.47 -31.20 36.00
C LYS A 137 0.03 -30.99 36.16
N ASP A 138 0.83 -31.56 35.26
CA ASP A 138 2.29 -31.41 35.27
C ASP A 138 2.71 -30.06 34.66
N LYS A 139 3.60 -29.35 35.37
CA LYS A 139 4.06 -28.01 34.96
C LYS A 139 4.89 -28.02 33.68
N ALA A 140 5.68 -29.07 33.44
CA ALA A 140 6.51 -29.14 32.24
C ALA A 140 5.63 -29.36 30.99
N HIS A 141 4.67 -30.29 31.06
CA HIS A 141 3.69 -30.51 29.99
C HIS A 141 2.81 -29.29 29.73
N LEU A 142 2.40 -28.57 30.77
CA LEU A 142 1.59 -27.36 30.62
C LEU A 142 2.36 -26.24 29.92
N ASN A 143 3.67 -26.12 30.18
CA ASN A 143 4.55 -25.21 29.44
C ASN A 143 4.69 -25.61 27.96
N PHE A 144 4.79 -26.92 27.64
CA PHE A 144 4.80 -27.38 26.25
C PHE A 144 3.49 -27.05 25.53
N ALA A 145 2.34 -27.35 26.13
CA ALA A 145 1.03 -27.02 25.57
C ALA A 145 0.89 -25.51 25.30
N LYS A 146 1.34 -24.67 26.24
CA LYS A 146 1.33 -23.21 26.10
C LYS A 146 2.24 -22.73 24.97
N ASN A 147 3.41 -23.33 24.79
CA ASN A 147 4.32 -22.99 23.70
C ASN A 147 3.76 -23.36 22.32
N ILE A 148 3.14 -24.54 22.20
CA ILE A 148 2.48 -24.96 20.96
C ILE A 148 1.32 -24.00 20.65
N TYR A 149 0.45 -23.73 21.64
CA TYR A 149 -0.66 -22.79 21.49
C TYR A 149 -0.20 -21.41 20.98
N ASN A 150 0.82 -20.83 21.64
CA ASN A 150 1.35 -19.52 21.26
C ASN A 150 1.95 -19.53 19.84
N SER A 151 2.64 -20.60 19.47
CA SER A 151 3.25 -20.74 18.14
C SER A 151 2.20 -20.89 17.05
N SER A 152 1.16 -21.70 17.29
CA SER A 152 0.02 -21.88 16.39
C SER A 152 -0.76 -20.58 16.22
N ARG A 153 -1.05 -19.85 17.30
CA ARG A 153 -1.71 -18.53 17.23
C ARG A 153 -0.89 -17.54 16.42
N LYS A 154 0.43 -17.49 16.64
CA LYS A 154 1.33 -16.60 15.89
C LYS A 154 1.34 -16.95 14.39
N LEU A 155 1.39 -18.24 14.05
CA LEU A 155 1.33 -18.69 12.67
C LEU A 155 -0.01 -18.32 12.00
N SER A 156 -1.13 -18.46 12.72
CA SER A 156 -2.46 -18.02 12.25
C SER A 156 -2.46 -16.56 11.85
N GLN A 157 -1.95 -15.71 12.75
CA GLN A 157 -1.91 -14.27 12.55
C GLN A 157 -1.00 -13.89 11.38
N MET A 158 0.11 -14.60 11.18
CA MET A 158 0.99 -14.35 10.03
C MET A 158 0.30 -14.73 8.72
N PHE A 159 -0.41 -15.86 8.67
CA PHE A 159 -1.17 -16.24 7.48
C PHE A 159 -2.28 -15.24 7.18
N GLU A 160 -3.05 -14.81 8.19
CA GLU A 160 -4.13 -13.85 7.98
C GLU A 160 -3.62 -12.51 7.42
N LYS A 161 -2.46 -12.05 7.88
CA LYS A 161 -1.80 -10.85 7.35
C LYS A 161 -1.41 -10.98 5.88
N ILE A 162 -0.95 -12.17 5.45
CA ILE A 162 -0.59 -12.42 4.05
C ILE A 162 -1.84 -12.38 3.17
N ILE A 163 -2.95 -12.95 3.63
CA ILE A 163 -4.21 -12.92 2.88
C ILE A 163 -4.74 -11.49 2.77
N THR A 164 -4.80 -10.78 3.91
CA THR A 164 -5.27 -9.39 3.96
C THR A 164 -4.46 -8.50 3.01
N LEU A 165 -3.14 -8.66 2.97
CA LEU A 165 -2.28 -7.95 2.02
C LEU A 165 -2.66 -8.28 0.56
N SER A 166 -2.95 -9.54 0.25
CA SER A 166 -3.35 -9.96 -1.09
C SER A 166 -4.74 -9.44 -1.50
N GLU A 167 -5.67 -9.27 -0.56
CA GLU A 167 -6.99 -8.68 -0.79
C GLU A 167 -6.88 -7.16 -1.01
N LEU A 168 -6.03 -6.49 -0.24
CA LEU A 168 -5.74 -5.06 -0.39
C LEU A 168 -5.09 -4.74 -1.75
N GLU A 169 -4.15 -5.56 -2.21
CA GLU A 169 -3.50 -5.38 -3.54
C GLU A 169 -4.48 -5.43 -4.72
N LEU A 170 -5.65 -6.05 -4.52
CA LEU A 170 -6.67 -6.23 -5.55
C LEU A 170 -7.91 -5.36 -5.36
N ASN A 171 -7.94 -4.52 -4.32
CA ASN A 171 -9.13 -3.75 -3.90
C ASN A 171 -10.37 -4.64 -3.68
N THR A 172 -10.18 -5.90 -3.27
CA THR A 172 -11.28 -6.83 -2.93
C THR A 172 -11.55 -6.89 -1.43
N PHE A 173 -10.89 -6.02 -0.66
CA PHE A 173 -11.03 -5.96 0.78
C PHE A 173 -12.35 -5.27 1.13
N ASP A 174 -13.31 -6.05 1.63
CA ASP A 174 -14.59 -5.54 2.12
C ASP A 174 -14.45 -5.07 3.57
N THR A 175 -14.92 -3.85 3.85
CA THR A 175 -14.95 -3.27 5.20
C THR A 175 -16.34 -3.40 5.80
N LEU A 176 -16.43 -3.88 7.04
CA LEU A 176 -17.68 -3.98 7.79
C LEU A 176 -17.79 -2.78 8.75
N GLU A 177 -18.23 -1.64 8.22
CA GLU A 177 -18.40 -0.43 9.02
C GLU A 177 -19.53 -0.58 10.06
N SER A 178 -19.21 -0.23 11.30
CA SER A 178 -20.17 -0.17 12.41
C SER A 178 -19.89 1.05 13.29
N ALA A 179 -20.85 1.40 14.15
CA ALA A 179 -20.72 2.54 15.05
C ALA A 179 -19.82 2.20 16.26
N VAL A 180 -18.53 2.50 16.15
CA VAL A 180 -17.50 2.14 17.14
C VAL A 180 -17.14 3.32 18.03
N ASP A 181 -17.02 3.06 19.34
CA ASP A 181 -16.44 4.01 20.28
C ASP A 181 -14.90 3.92 20.23
N ILE A 182 -14.30 4.89 19.53
CA ILE A 182 -12.84 4.91 19.31
C ILE A 182 -12.06 5.10 20.61
N ARG A 183 -12.67 5.73 21.61
CA ARG A 183 -12.04 5.98 22.91
C ARG A 183 -11.96 4.69 23.70
N GLU A 184 -13.08 3.98 23.82
CA GLU A 184 -13.13 2.67 24.49
C GLU A 184 -12.15 1.68 23.83
N LEU A 185 -12.15 1.62 22.50
CA LEU A 185 -11.25 0.75 21.73
C LEU A 185 -9.78 1.03 22.04
N LEU A 186 -9.34 2.30 21.93
CA LEU A 186 -7.94 2.66 22.17
C LEU A 186 -7.54 2.56 23.64
N GLU A 187 -8.44 2.84 24.58
CA GLU A 187 -8.21 2.63 26.01
C GLU A 187 -8.01 1.14 26.36
N SER A 188 -8.79 0.26 25.74
CA SER A 188 -8.60 -1.19 25.85
C SER A 188 -7.21 -1.62 25.35
N LYS A 189 -6.77 -1.10 24.20
CA LYS A 189 -5.41 -1.37 23.69
C LYS A 189 -4.33 -0.79 24.61
N MET A 190 -4.52 0.42 25.13
CA MET A 190 -3.62 1.02 26.11
C MET A 190 -3.43 0.10 27.32
N HIS A 191 -4.54 -0.43 27.85
CA HIS A 191 -4.52 -1.34 28.98
C HIS A 191 -3.73 -2.63 28.68
N LYS A 192 -3.99 -3.26 27.52
CA LYS A 192 -3.30 -4.48 27.06
C LYS A 192 -1.78 -4.34 27.06
N TYR A 193 -1.25 -3.18 26.65
CA TYR A 193 0.20 -2.97 26.54
C TYR A 193 0.86 -2.34 27.77
N ARG A 194 0.10 -1.89 28.79
CA ARG A 194 0.67 -1.25 29.99
C ARG A 194 1.77 -2.07 30.66
N ALA A 195 1.56 -3.37 30.85
CA ALA A 195 2.55 -4.22 31.50
C ALA A 195 3.88 -4.28 30.72
N LEU A 196 3.81 -4.30 29.38
CA LEU A 196 4.97 -4.34 28.52
C LEU A 196 5.73 -3.01 28.53
N VAL A 197 5.01 -1.89 28.51
CA VAL A 197 5.56 -0.54 28.58
C VAL A 197 6.22 -0.29 29.94
N ASN A 198 5.55 -0.63 31.04
CA ASN A 198 6.09 -0.47 32.40
C ASN A 198 7.39 -1.25 32.57
N LYS A 199 7.50 -2.46 31.99
CA LYS A 199 8.73 -3.24 31.99
C LYS A 199 9.91 -2.52 31.32
N LYS A 200 9.63 -1.69 30.31
CA LYS A 200 10.62 -0.84 29.64
C LYS A 200 10.75 0.56 30.25
N SER A 201 9.99 0.88 31.30
CA SER A 201 9.94 2.22 31.92
C SER A 201 9.69 3.34 30.90
N LEU A 202 8.78 3.11 29.96
CA LEU A 202 8.36 4.12 28.99
C LEU A 202 7.10 4.84 29.50
N ASP A 203 6.97 6.13 29.20
CA ASP A 203 5.70 6.83 29.39
C ASP A 203 4.72 6.42 28.27
N PHE A 204 3.44 6.23 28.61
CA PHE A 204 2.43 5.75 27.66
C PHE A 204 1.15 6.54 27.79
N THR A 205 0.83 7.32 26.75
CA THR A 205 -0.26 8.30 26.80
C THR A 205 -1.16 8.22 25.57
N LEU A 206 -2.46 8.46 25.78
CA LEU A 206 -3.47 8.60 24.73
C LEU A 206 -3.99 10.04 24.74
N SER A 207 -4.14 10.62 23.55
CA SER A 207 -4.75 11.93 23.33
C SER A 207 -5.71 11.79 22.16
N ILE A 208 -6.99 12.08 22.38
CA ILE A 208 -8.03 12.07 21.35
C ILE A 208 -8.61 13.48 21.29
N ASP A 209 -8.71 14.03 20.09
CA ASP A 209 -9.31 15.34 19.85
C ASP A 209 -10.75 15.43 20.36
N GLU A 210 -11.14 16.58 20.91
CA GLU A 210 -12.52 16.80 21.40
C GLU A 210 -13.53 16.85 20.26
N ASP A 211 -13.09 17.22 19.05
CA ASP A 211 -13.92 17.30 17.85
C ASP A 211 -14.30 15.92 17.26
N ILE A 212 -13.74 14.84 17.79
CA ILE A 212 -14.05 13.47 17.34
C ILE A 212 -15.35 13.00 18.02
N PRO A 213 -16.39 12.62 17.26
CA PRO A 213 -17.61 12.07 17.83
C PRO A 213 -17.34 10.84 18.70
N SER A 214 -18.14 10.64 19.75
CA SER A 214 -18.00 9.48 20.63
C SER A 214 -18.13 8.15 19.90
N ARG A 215 -18.88 8.11 18.79
CA ARG A 215 -18.98 6.95 17.91
C ARG A 215 -18.69 7.36 16.47
N VAL A 216 -17.85 6.59 15.80
CA VAL A 216 -17.49 6.79 14.39
C VAL A 216 -17.85 5.53 13.61
N MET A 217 -18.31 5.71 12.37
CA MET A 217 -18.54 4.59 11.44
C MET A 217 -17.18 4.11 10.91
N LEU A 218 -16.77 2.91 11.32
CA LEU A 218 -15.52 2.28 10.92
C LEU A 218 -15.60 0.77 11.13
N ASP A 219 -14.68 0.02 10.52
CA ASP A 219 -14.50 -1.40 10.83
C ASP A 219 -13.61 -1.55 12.06
N GLU A 220 -14.20 -2.02 13.15
CA GLU A 220 -13.55 -2.17 14.45
C GLU A 220 -12.29 -3.05 14.34
N ASN A 221 -12.37 -4.18 13.64
CA ASN A 221 -11.30 -5.17 13.59
C ASN A 221 -10.06 -4.62 12.88
N ILE A 222 -10.28 -3.87 11.80
CA ILE A 222 -9.19 -3.23 11.04
C ILE A 222 -8.48 -2.20 11.93
N VAL A 223 -9.25 -1.36 12.62
CA VAL A 223 -8.67 -0.33 13.49
C VAL A 223 -7.93 -0.98 14.66
N GLU A 224 -8.48 -2.03 15.25
CA GLU A 224 -7.79 -2.81 16.29
C GLU A 224 -6.47 -3.38 15.80
N GLU A 225 -6.44 -3.97 14.60
CA GLU A 225 -5.23 -4.57 14.03
C GLU A 225 -4.16 -3.52 13.71
N ILE A 226 -4.57 -2.41 13.09
CA ILE A 226 -3.68 -1.28 12.81
C ILE A 226 -3.09 -0.75 14.12
N ALA A 227 -3.94 -0.48 15.12
CA ALA A 227 -3.51 0.02 16.41
C ALA A 227 -2.54 -0.97 17.10
N ASP A 228 -2.85 -2.27 17.13
CA ASP A 228 -1.98 -3.30 17.72
C ASP A 228 -0.60 -3.32 17.04
N ASN A 229 -0.55 -3.24 15.71
CA ASN A 229 0.70 -3.24 14.95
C ASN A 229 1.54 -1.98 15.25
N LEU A 230 0.91 -0.80 15.24
CA LEU A 230 1.57 0.48 15.49
C LEU A 230 2.08 0.58 16.93
N ILE A 231 1.22 0.28 17.91
CA ILE A 231 1.58 0.30 19.33
C ILE A 231 2.69 -0.71 19.62
N HIS A 232 2.56 -1.94 19.11
CA HIS A 232 3.59 -2.96 19.31
C HIS A 232 4.93 -2.54 18.71
N ASN A 233 4.93 -1.98 17.50
CA ASN A 233 6.16 -1.48 16.86
C ASN A 233 6.76 -0.31 17.65
N ALA A 234 5.95 0.67 18.06
CA ALA A 234 6.40 1.79 18.86
C ALA A 234 7.07 1.32 20.15
N ILE A 235 6.46 0.39 20.89
CA ILE A 235 7.02 -0.16 22.12
C ILE A 235 8.28 -0.99 21.83
N LYS A 236 8.27 -1.81 20.77
CA LYS A 236 9.40 -2.67 20.41
C LYS A 236 10.65 -1.86 20.13
N PHE A 237 10.53 -0.80 19.33
CA PHE A 237 11.65 0.02 18.85
C PHE A 237 12.01 1.19 19.76
N THR A 238 11.16 1.54 20.73
CA THR A 238 11.51 2.54 21.75
C THR A 238 12.24 1.88 22.92
N SER A 239 13.44 2.38 23.21
CA SER A 239 14.28 1.90 24.33
C SER A 239 14.13 2.74 25.60
N SER A 240 13.86 4.05 25.46
CA SER A 240 13.66 4.99 26.57
C SER A 240 12.82 6.18 26.09
N GLY A 241 12.12 6.85 27.00
CA GLY A 241 11.25 7.99 26.69
C GLY A 241 9.77 7.62 26.72
N TYR A 242 9.01 7.98 25.68
CA TYR A 242 7.56 7.84 25.68
C TYR A 242 7.02 7.24 24.37
N VAL A 243 5.84 6.63 24.47
CA VAL A 243 4.97 6.28 23.36
C VAL A 243 3.66 7.04 23.56
N LYS A 244 3.30 7.91 22.59
CA LYS A 244 2.07 8.71 22.64
C LYS A 244 1.21 8.38 21.44
N ILE A 245 -0.02 7.99 21.70
CA ILE A 245 -1.05 7.75 20.67
C ILE A 245 -1.86 9.03 20.55
N ARG A 246 -1.98 9.56 19.32
CA ARG A 246 -2.82 10.73 19.04
C ARG A 246 -3.85 10.40 17.96
N VAL A 247 -5.09 10.77 18.21
CA VAL A 247 -6.16 10.76 17.21
C VAL A 247 -6.57 12.20 16.97
N LEU A 248 -6.45 12.64 15.72
CA LEU A 248 -6.67 14.02 15.31
C LEU A 248 -7.87 14.09 14.37
N SER A 249 -8.70 15.13 14.51
CA SER A 249 -9.74 15.43 13.53
C SER A 249 -9.13 16.21 12.37
N ASN A 250 -8.90 15.56 11.23
CA ASN A 250 -8.52 16.28 10.02
C ASN A 250 -9.78 16.86 9.38
N GLY A 251 -10.15 18.08 9.81
CA GLY A 251 -11.21 18.95 9.26
C GLY A 251 -12.09 18.28 8.21
N LEU A 252 -13.12 17.58 8.67
CA LEU A 252 -13.99 16.75 7.84
C LEU A 252 -14.70 17.57 6.77
N ASP A 253 -14.47 17.23 5.50
CA ASP A 253 -15.50 17.36 4.49
C ASP A 253 -16.64 16.44 4.93
N LYS A 254 -17.80 17.02 5.27
CA LYS A 254 -18.91 16.39 6.03
C LYS A 254 -19.53 15.13 5.38
N ALA A 255 -18.97 14.65 4.28
CA ALA A 255 -19.38 13.46 3.55
C ALA A 255 -18.47 12.23 3.74
N LYS A 256 -17.25 12.36 4.30
CA LYS A 256 -16.33 11.22 4.47
C LYS A 256 -15.55 11.30 5.79
N ASN A 257 -16.05 10.58 6.80
CA ASN A 257 -15.40 10.40 8.09
C ASN A 257 -14.11 9.57 7.96
N ALA A 258 -12.99 10.21 7.60
CA ALA A 258 -11.68 9.56 7.56
C ALA A 258 -10.87 9.93 8.82
N ILE A 259 -10.54 8.94 9.66
CA ILE A 259 -9.63 9.09 10.80
C ILE A 259 -8.20 8.84 10.32
N ASN A 260 -7.27 9.72 10.69
CA ASN A 260 -5.85 9.57 10.38
C ASN A 260 -5.07 9.20 11.66
N PHE A 261 -4.23 8.17 11.60
CA PHE A 261 -3.39 7.74 12.72
C PHE A 261 -1.97 8.30 12.53
N SER A 262 -1.46 9.08 13.50
CA SER A 262 -0.11 9.66 13.50
C SER A 262 0.66 9.39 14.78
#